data_AF-A0A8S4S5X9-F1
#
_entry.id   AF-A0A8S4S5X9-F1
#
_cell.length_a   1.000
_cell.length_b   1.000
_cell.length_c   1.000
_cell.angle_alpha   90.00
_cell.angle_beta   90.00
_cell.angle_gamma   90.00
#
_symmetry.space_group_name_H-M   'P 1'
#
loop_
_entity.id
_entity.type
_entity.pdbx_description
1 polymer ?
#
loop_
_entity_poly.entity_id
_entity_poly.type
_entity_poly.pdbx_seq_one_letter_code
_entity_poly.pdbx_strand_id
1 'polypeptide(L)'
;MTSKPELSAHICGSREKAPARMSDAAGRPMKYPYTISAKIAQFPFKFYIQNQWIWRYWMIGIAVATPVFYKIHKLANSPENVSKWAEMRKKEAASHH
;
A
#
# COMPACT_ATOMS: atom_id res chain seq x y z
N MET A 1 -67.95 2.23 39.66
CA MET A 1 -66.73 2.42 40.48
C MET A 1 -66.26 1.03 40.82
N THR A 2 -65.26 0.43 40.19
CA THR A 2 -63.88 0.89 40.01
C THR A 2 -63.26 0.27 38.75
N SER A 3 -62.42 1.05 38.11
CA SER A 3 -61.67 0.76 36.89
C SER A 3 -60.47 -0.15 37.15
N LYS A 4 -60.15 -1.05 36.21
CA LYS A 4 -58.81 -1.20 35.61
C LYS A 4 -58.77 -2.30 34.53
N PRO A 5 -58.60 -1.92 33.26
CA PRO A 5 -58.11 -2.79 32.20
C PRO A 5 -56.59 -2.62 32.08
N GLU A 6 -55.80 -3.68 32.22
CA GLU A 6 -54.38 -3.69 31.78
C GLU A 6 -53.92 -5.13 31.62
N LEU A 7 -54.29 -5.74 30.49
CA LEU A 7 -53.63 -6.93 29.97
C LEU A 7 -53.37 -6.75 28.47
N SER A 8 -52.64 -5.69 28.13
CA SER A 8 -52.11 -5.48 26.79
C SER A 8 -50.81 -4.66 26.83
N ALA A 9 -49.89 -5.03 27.72
CA ALA A 9 -48.52 -4.55 27.66
C ALA A 9 -47.73 -5.43 26.68
N HIS A 10 -47.83 -5.05 25.41
CA HIS A 10 -46.74 -5.01 24.45
C HIS A 10 -45.59 -6.01 24.65
N ILE A 11 -45.69 -7.08 23.87
CA ILE A 11 -44.56 -7.66 23.15
C ILE A 11 -43.77 -6.50 22.49
N CYS A 12 -42.76 -5.99 23.17
CA CYS A 12 -41.73 -5.15 22.57
C CYS A 12 -40.42 -5.91 22.72
N GLY A 13 -40.11 -6.69 21.68
CA GLY A 13 -38.91 -7.51 21.62
C GLY A 13 -37.67 -6.66 21.87
N SER A 14 -36.91 -7.03 22.88
CA SER A 14 -35.51 -6.63 23.01
C SER A 14 -34.78 -7.09 21.74
N ARG A 15 -34.53 -6.14 20.83
CA ARG A 15 -33.72 -6.35 19.63
C ARG A 15 -32.29 -6.64 20.08
N GLU A 16 -31.98 -7.91 20.18
CA GLU A 16 -30.61 -8.41 20.34
C GLU A 16 -29.79 -7.93 19.15
N LYS A 17 -28.84 -7.05 19.42
CA LYS A 17 -28.00 -6.39 18.41
C LYS A 17 -27.00 -7.43 17.90
N ALA A 18 -27.34 -8.07 16.78
CA ALA A 18 -26.46 -9.02 16.09
C ALA A 18 -25.06 -8.40 15.86
N PRO A 19 -23.97 -9.19 15.97
CA PRO A 19 -22.63 -8.69 15.72
C PRO A 19 -22.53 -8.26 14.26
N ALA A 20 -22.23 -6.98 14.04
CA ALA A 20 -21.99 -6.42 12.72
C ALA A 20 -20.97 -7.29 11.97
N ARG A 21 -21.38 -7.83 10.83
CA ARG A 21 -20.48 -8.54 9.92
C ARG A 21 -19.59 -7.47 9.28
N MET A 22 -18.32 -7.81 9.05
CA MET A 22 -17.25 -6.96 8.48
C MET A 22 -17.61 -6.28 7.13
N SER A 23 -18.78 -6.53 6.55
CA SER A 23 -19.30 -5.93 5.33
C SER A 23 -19.92 -4.54 5.49
N ASP A 24 -20.13 -4.04 6.73
CA ASP A 24 -20.86 -2.78 7.00
C ASP A 24 -20.04 -1.47 6.84
N ALA A 25 -19.00 -1.45 6.02
CA ALA A 25 -18.25 -0.22 5.76
C ALA A 25 -17.82 -0.04 4.30
N ALA A 26 -18.74 -0.23 3.35
CA ALA A 26 -18.65 0.50 2.10
C ALA A 26 -19.11 1.95 2.38
N GLY A 27 -18.16 2.79 2.81
CA GLY A 27 -18.40 4.21 3.02
C GLY A 27 -19.12 4.84 1.83
N ARG A 28 -19.97 5.83 2.11
CA ARG A 28 -20.83 6.50 1.12
C ARG A 28 -20.05 6.76 -0.18
N PRO A 29 -20.54 6.30 -1.35
CA PRO A 29 -19.81 6.44 -2.60
C PRO A 29 -19.59 7.93 -2.90
N MET A 30 -18.38 8.25 -3.36
CA MET A 30 -18.01 9.63 -3.68
C MET A 30 -18.85 10.17 -4.84
N LYS A 31 -19.23 11.46 -4.78
CA LYS A 31 -20.16 12.12 -5.72
C LYS A 31 -19.72 12.07 -7.19
N TYR A 32 -18.41 12.08 -7.47
CA TYR A 32 -17.85 12.10 -8.83
C TYR A 32 -16.90 10.91 -9.08
N PRO A 33 -17.43 9.71 -9.38
CA PRO A 33 -16.67 8.46 -9.51
C PRO A 33 -15.95 8.29 -10.86
N TYR A 34 -15.55 9.39 -11.50
CA TYR A 34 -14.89 9.38 -12.81
C TYR A 34 -13.59 10.16 -12.84
N THR A 35 -13.26 10.87 -11.75
CA THR A 35 -11.94 11.48 -11.60
C THR A 35 -10.92 10.39 -11.29
N ILE A 36 -9.67 10.63 -11.68
CA ILE A 36 -8.57 9.69 -11.44
C ILE A 36 -8.41 9.43 -9.92
N SER A 37 -8.57 10.47 -9.11
CA SER A 37 -8.56 10.37 -7.65
C SER A 37 -9.70 9.49 -7.11
N ALA A 38 -10.89 9.53 -7.71
CA ALA A 38 -12.00 8.67 -7.33
C ALA A 38 -11.71 7.20 -7.56
N LYS A 39 -11.10 6.88 -8.71
CA LYS A 39 -10.76 5.51 -9.08
C LYS A 39 -9.71 4.93 -8.15
N ILE A 40 -8.77 5.74 -7.69
CA ILE A 40 -7.77 5.35 -6.68
C ILE A 40 -8.47 5.08 -5.35
N ALA A 41 -9.28 6.01 -4.83
CA ALA A 41 -9.95 5.83 -3.53
C ALA A 41 -10.88 4.60 -3.47
N GLN A 42 -11.48 4.24 -4.62
CA GLN A 42 -12.35 3.07 -4.74
C GLN A 42 -11.59 1.76 -5.02
N PHE A 43 -10.33 1.83 -5.44
CA PHE A 43 -9.57 0.65 -5.77
C PHE A 43 -9.22 -0.12 -4.48
N PRO A 44 -9.50 -1.44 -4.39
CA PRO A 44 -9.27 -2.20 -3.18
C PRO A 44 -7.78 -2.56 -3.03
N PHE A 45 -6.93 -1.55 -2.81
CA PHE A 45 -5.47 -1.71 -2.67
C PHE A 45 -5.09 -2.73 -1.61
N LYS A 46 -5.79 -2.72 -0.46
CA LYS A 46 -5.55 -3.65 0.64
C LYS A 46 -5.71 -5.11 0.20
N PHE A 47 -6.73 -5.41 -0.62
CA PHE A 47 -6.97 -6.76 -1.12
C PHE A 47 -5.84 -7.25 -2.03
N TYR A 48 -5.37 -6.40 -2.95
CA TYR A 48 -4.30 -6.78 -3.88
C TYR A 48 -2.95 -6.93 -3.19
N ILE A 49 -2.62 -6.06 -2.23
CA ILE A 49 -1.35 -6.14 -1.49
C ILE A 49 -1.31 -7.39 -0.60
N GLN A 50 -2.42 -7.77 0.02
CA GLN A 50 -2.47 -8.93 0.93
C GLN A 50 -2.56 -10.27 0.19
N ASN A 51 -3.31 -10.33 -0.92
CA ASN A 51 -3.54 -11.57 -1.65
C ASN A 51 -2.42 -11.91 -2.65
N GLN A 52 -1.71 -10.90 -3.19
CA GLN A 52 -0.67 -11.17 -4.17
C GLN A 52 0.69 -11.45 -3.51
N TRP A 53 1.17 -12.67 -3.71
CA TRP A 53 2.50 -13.12 -3.29
C TRP A 53 3.64 -12.25 -3.85
N ILE A 54 3.45 -11.67 -5.03
CA ILE A 54 4.45 -10.82 -5.70
C ILE A 54 4.94 -9.69 -4.81
N TRP A 55 4.06 -9.00 -4.07
CA TRP A 55 4.44 -7.86 -3.24
C TRP A 55 5.30 -8.28 -2.04
N ARG A 56 5.09 -9.49 -1.52
CA ARG A 56 5.90 -10.04 -0.42
C ARG A 56 7.31 -10.34 -0.90
N TYR A 57 7.44 -11.04 -2.03
CA TYR A 57 8.76 -11.40 -2.58
C TYR A 57 9.50 -10.22 -3.20
N TRP A 58 8.79 -9.24 -3.76
CA TRP A 58 9.42 -8.04 -4.33
C TRP A 58 10.09 -7.18 -3.26
N MET A 59 9.40 -6.96 -2.13
CA MET A 59 9.99 -6.22 -0.99
C MET A 59 11.17 -6.96 -0.38
N ILE A 60 11.08 -8.29 -0.23
CA ILE A 60 12.21 -9.12 0.24
C ILE A 60 13.37 -9.06 -0.76
N GLY A 61 13.09 -9.16 -2.06
CA GLY A 61 14.09 -9.08 -3.13
C GLY A 61 14.83 -7.75 -3.12
N ILE A 62 14.13 -6.63 -3.00
CA ILE A 62 14.74 -5.30 -2.87
C ILE A 62 15.57 -5.22 -1.58
N ALA A 63 15.06 -5.72 -0.46
CA ALA A 63 15.78 -5.69 0.81
C ALA A 63 17.10 -6.48 0.75
N VAL A 64 17.11 -7.63 0.08
CA VAL A 64 18.33 -8.45 -0.11
C VAL A 64 19.25 -7.86 -1.17
N ALA A 65 18.70 -7.28 -2.24
CA ALA A 65 19.50 -6.66 -3.30
C ALA A 65 20.20 -5.38 -2.81
N THR A 66 19.56 -4.59 -1.96
CA THR A 66 20.08 -3.31 -1.45
C THR A 66 21.52 -3.40 -0.90
N PRO A 67 21.88 -4.33 0.01
CA PRO A 67 23.25 -4.44 0.52
C PRO A 67 24.24 -4.91 -0.56
N VAL A 68 23.81 -5.74 -1.51
CA VAL A 68 24.65 -6.19 -2.64
C VAL A 68 25.01 -4.99 -3.51
N PHE A 69 24.01 -4.20 -3.91
CA PHE A 69 24.22 -2.99 -4.68
C PHE A 69 25.04 -1.94 -3.92
N TYR A 70 24.85 -1.80 -2.60
CA TYR A 70 25.66 -0.88 -1.79
C TYR A 70 27.15 -1.25 -1.81
N LYS A 71 27.48 -2.55 -1.75
CA LYS A 71 28.88 -3.02 -1.83
C LYS A 71 29.48 -2.75 -3.21
N ILE A 72 28.75 -3.06 -4.28
CA ILE A 72 29.18 -2.77 -5.65
C ILE A 72 29.38 -1.26 -5.84
N HIS A 73 28.45 -0.45 -5.34
CA HIS A 73 28.52 1.00 -5.42
C HIS A 73 29.76 1.56 -4.69
N LYS A 74 30.13 1.01 -3.53
CA LYS A 74 31.36 1.40 -2.83
C LYS A 74 32.64 1.01 -3.56
N LEU A 75 32.68 -0.17 -4.18
CA LEU A 75 33.83 -0.62 -4.95
C LEU A 75 34.01 0.19 -6.24
N ALA A 76 32.90 0.49 -6.92
CA ALA A 76 32.90 1.31 -8.13
C ALA A 76 33.42 2.73 -7.86
N ASN A 77 33.04 3.33 -6.73
CA ASN A 77 33.47 4.68 -6.32
C ASN A 77 34.78 4.69 -5.50
N SER A 78 35.56 3.59 -5.52
CA SER A 78 36.90 3.61 -4.92
C SER A 78 37.78 4.64 -5.62
N PRO A 79 38.64 5.39 -4.89
CA PRO A 79 39.40 6.50 -5.46
C PRO A 79 40.33 6.06 -6.62
N GLU A 80 40.79 4.81 -6.58
CA GLU A 80 41.58 4.19 -7.66
C GLU A 80 40.79 3.91 -8.94
N ASN A 81 39.50 3.56 -8.84
CA ASN A 81 38.65 3.38 -10.02
C ASN A 81 38.26 4.74 -10.62
N VAL A 82 38.01 5.73 -9.77
CA VAL A 82 37.71 7.09 -10.22
C VAL A 82 38.92 7.71 -10.94
N SER A 83 40.14 7.51 -10.43
CA SER A 83 41.36 8.00 -11.10
C SER A 83 41.61 7.30 -12.44
N LYS A 84 41.46 5.96 -12.50
CA LYS A 84 41.57 5.20 -13.76
C LYS A 84 40.53 5.63 -14.79
N TRP A 85 39.29 5.86 -14.36
CA TRP A 85 38.22 6.34 -15.24
C TRP A 85 38.49 7.76 -15.73
N ALA A 86 39.01 8.64 -14.87
CA ALA A 86 39.43 10.00 -15.25
C ALA A 86 40.61 9.98 -16.24
N GLU A 87 41.57 9.07 -16.07
CA GLU A 87 42.69 8.87 -17.00
C GLU A 87 42.22 8.33 -18.35
N MET A 88 41.29 7.37 -18.38
CA MET A 88 40.67 6.88 -19.61
C MET A 88 39.93 8.01 -20.34
N ARG A 89 39.14 8.80 -19.61
CA ARG A 89 38.40 9.94 -20.18
C ARG A 89 39.33 11.03 -20.71
N LYS A 90 40.47 11.26 -20.07
CA LYS A 90 41.51 12.18 -20.56
C LYS A 90 42.17 11.67 -21.85
N LYS A 91 42.44 10.36 -21.93
CA LYS A 91 42.97 9.72 -23.15
C LYS A 91 41.97 9.73 -24.29
N GLU A 92 40.70 9.43 -24.01
CA GLU A 92 39.60 9.52 -24.98
C GLU A 92 39.43 10.96 -25.48
N ALA A 93 39.36 11.94 -24.58
CA ALA A 93 39.29 13.34 -24.96
C ALA A 93 40.48 13.73 -25.85
N ALA A 94 41.72 13.42 -25.43
CA ALA A 94 42.92 13.70 -26.20
C ALA A 94 42.97 12.98 -27.57
N SER A 95 42.33 11.82 -27.71
CA SER A 95 42.23 11.10 -29.00
C SER A 95 41.12 11.61 -29.93
N HIS A 96 40.16 12.38 -29.40
CA HIS A 96 39.04 12.96 -30.12
C HIS A 96 39.25 14.45 -30.49
N HIS A 97 40.48 14.96 -30.33
CA HIS A 97 40.91 16.30 -30.76
C HIS A 97 41.87 16.20 -31.96
#